data_AF-A0A7J6V4Q7-F1
#
_entry.id   AF-A0A7J6V4Q7-F1
#
_cell.length_a   1.000
_cell.length_b   1.000
_cell.length_c   1.000
_cell.angle_alpha   90.00
_cell.angle_beta   90.00
_cell.angle_gamma   90.00
#
_symmetry.space_group_name_H-M   'P 1'
#
loop_
_entity.id
_entity.type
_entity.pdbx_description
1 polymer ?
#
loop_
_entity_poly.entity_id
_entity_poly.type
_entity_poly.pdbx_seq_one_letter_code
_entity_poly.pdbx_strand_id
1 'polypeptide(L)'
;MVLVIFSSYYYSHHFSLLFLTSSYFQTIVTQINHAIGAEGVLSTECREVVTQYGDQIWELLIAGIQPDQVCSTIGLCLFNGPRDAGDIEMVVEKQNKKASSFGEDVLCAACEMAVVWARTELRRNQTKEIVFKYINELCERIPSPMGESVIDCNSIASLPDVSFTIGNKTFVLKPEQYILKTGEGALAVCISGFIAFDLPPPRGPIWILGDVFMGVYHTIFDYGNLQVGFAESI
;
A
#
# COMPACT_ATOMS: atom_id res chain seq x y z
N MET A 1 -0.92 -9.62 12.34
CA MET A 1 -0.91 -8.58 13.40
C MET A 1 -0.26 -7.36 12.76
N VAL A 2 -1.00 -6.28 12.57
CA VAL A 2 -0.42 -5.08 11.97
C VAL A 2 0.19 -4.25 13.10
N LEU A 3 1.49 -4.01 13.04
CA LEU A 3 2.16 -3.17 14.03
C LEU A 3 1.81 -1.71 13.73
N VAL A 4 1.35 -0.97 14.73
CA VAL A 4 1.01 0.45 14.58
C VAL A 4 2.09 1.26 15.26
N ILE A 5 2.77 2.12 14.50
CA ILE A 5 3.81 3.03 15.00
C ILE A 5 3.25 4.46 14.98
N PHE A 6 3.56 5.24 16.01
CA PHE A 6 3.19 6.65 16.10
C PHE A 6 4.44 7.51 15.95
N SER A 7 4.36 8.59 15.17
CA SER A 7 5.44 9.57 15.02
C SER A 7 4.91 10.95 15.36
N SER A 8 5.59 11.65 16.27
CA SER A 8 5.30 13.05 16.64
C SER A 8 6.36 14.03 16.13
N TYR A 9 7.23 13.62 15.21
CA TYR A 9 8.32 14.47 14.72
C TYR A 9 8.06 15.02 13.31
N TYR A 10 8.03 16.36 13.29
CA TYR A 10 8.15 17.30 12.17
C TYR A 10 8.91 16.74 10.96
N TYR A 11 8.32 16.90 9.77
CA TYR A 11 8.95 16.72 8.46
C TYR A 11 10.45 17.10 8.47
N SER A 12 11.32 16.11 8.33
CA SER A 12 12.71 16.33 7.91
C SER A 12 12.93 15.56 6.62
N HIS A 13 13.17 16.34 5.56
CA HIS A 13 13.39 15.99 4.15
C HIS A 13 14.60 15.06 3.87
N HIS A 14 14.88 14.08 4.72
CA HIS A 14 16.08 13.26 4.57
C HIS A 14 15.84 11.78 4.90
N PHE A 15 14.87 11.17 4.24
CA PHE A 15 14.84 9.71 4.09
C PHE A 15 14.82 9.33 2.61
N SER A 16 15.86 9.77 1.91
CA SER A 16 16.26 9.13 0.66
C SER A 16 17.38 8.16 1.00
N LEU A 17 17.09 6.86 0.88
CA LEU A 17 17.91 5.80 0.29
C LEU A 17 17.58 4.42 0.89
N LEU A 18 17.34 3.46 -0.02
CA LEU A 18 17.07 2.03 0.16
C LEU A 18 15.63 1.64 0.52
N PHE A 19 14.68 2.04 -0.34
CA PHE A 19 13.39 1.35 -0.43
C PHE A 19 13.58 0.04 -1.20
N LEU A 20 13.79 -1.05 -0.47
CA LEU A 20 13.54 -2.38 -1.02
C LEU A 20 12.03 -2.53 -1.13
N THR A 21 11.53 -2.41 -2.37
CA THR A 21 10.11 -2.47 -2.75
C THR A 21 9.49 -3.77 -2.28
N SER A 22 8.56 -3.69 -1.33
CA SER A 22 7.79 -4.84 -0.84
C SER A 22 6.31 -4.53 -0.99
N SER A 23 5.76 -4.94 -2.13
CA SER A 23 4.43 -4.81 -2.77
C SER A 23 3.15 -4.78 -1.92
N TYR A 24 3.21 -5.04 -0.61
CA TYR A 24 2.02 -5.38 0.17
C TYR A 24 1.23 -4.16 0.66
N PHE A 25 1.84 -3.02 0.99
CA PHE A 25 1.13 -1.88 1.57
C PHE A 25 0.74 -0.81 0.53
N GLN A 26 1.45 -0.72 -0.59
CA GLN A 26 1.00 0.04 -1.76
C GLN A 26 -0.43 -0.36 -2.17
N THR A 27 -0.84 -1.62 -1.99
CA THR A 27 -2.17 -2.10 -2.36
C THR A 27 -3.31 -1.37 -1.67
N ILE A 28 -3.24 -1.16 -0.34
CA ILE A 28 -4.33 -0.54 0.43
C ILE A 28 -4.39 0.95 0.15
N VAL A 29 -3.24 1.63 0.09
CA VAL A 29 -3.20 3.07 -0.23
C VAL A 29 -3.70 3.31 -1.66
N THR A 30 -3.38 2.43 -2.62
CA THR A 30 -3.94 2.50 -3.98
C THR A 30 -5.46 2.36 -3.97
N GLN A 31 -6.02 1.45 -3.16
CA GLN A 31 -7.48 1.30 -3.01
C GLN A 31 -8.13 2.54 -2.40
N ILE A 32 -7.51 3.13 -1.36
CA ILE A 32 -7.97 4.38 -0.75
C ILE A 32 -7.93 5.50 -1.78
N ASN A 33 -6.78 5.71 -2.43
CA ASN A 33 -6.60 6.73 -3.46
C ASN A 33 -7.60 6.60 -4.60
N HIS A 34 -7.90 5.36 -5.03
CA HIS A 34 -8.96 5.10 -6.00
C HIS A 34 -10.35 5.49 -5.48
N ALA A 35 -10.68 5.13 -4.24
CA ALA A 35 -11.98 5.46 -3.64
C ALA A 35 -12.17 6.97 -3.41
N ILE A 36 -11.10 7.71 -3.14
CA ILE A 36 -11.15 9.17 -2.94
C ILE A 36 -10.90 9.98 -4.23
N GLY A 37 -10.71 9.30 -5.37
CA GLY A 37 -10.44 9.97 -6.64
C GLY A 37 -9.09 10.69 -6.71
N ALA A 38 -8.09 10.24 -5.95
CA ALA A 38 -6.74 10.79 -6.02
C ALA A 38 -6.04 10.39 -7.32
N GLU A 39 -5.32 11.35 -7.89
CA GLU A 39 -4.40 11.13 -9.00
C GLU A 39 -3.22 10.28 -8.52
N GLY A 40 -2.86 9.29 -9.34
CA GLY A 40 -1.67 8.48 -9.14
C GLY A 40 -0.85 8.39 -10.42
N VAL A 41 0.14 7.51 -10.41
CA VAL A 41 1.03 7.25 -11.54
C VAL A 41 0.57 5.99 -12.25
N LEU A 42 0.55 6.02 -13.58
CA LEU A 42 0.35 4.84 -14.41
C LEU A 42 1.55 3.89 -14.28
N SER A 43 1.33 2.65 -13.87
CA SER A 43 2.34 1.58 -13.98
C SER A 43 2.11 0.73 -15.23
N THR A 44 3.10 0.75 -16.10
CA THR A 44 3.17 -0.10 -17.30
C THR A 44 3.32 -1.57 -16.95
N GLU A 45 4.05 -1.87 -15.87
CA GLU A 45 4.32 -3.23 -15.39
C GLU A 45 3.06 -3.84 -14.77
N CYS A 46 2.28 -3.04 -14.04
CA CYS A 46 0.95 -3.43 -13.56
C CYS A 46 0.04 -3.82 -14.72
N ARG A 47 -0.07 -2.96 -15.74
CA ARG A 47 -0.88 -3.26 -16.93
C ARG A 47 -0.39 -4.49 -17.68
N GLU A 48 0.92 -4.68 -17.80
CA GLU A 48 1.50 -5.86 -18.42
C GLU A 48 1.11 -7.13 -17.70
N VAL A 49 1.22 -7.15 -16.35
CA VAL A 49 0.83 -8.31 -15.55
C VAL A 49 -0.65 -8.65 -15.75
N VAL A 50 -1.51 -7.64 -15.69
CA VAL A 50 -2.96 -7.81 -15.87
C VAL A 50 -3.29 -8.35 -17.27
N THR A 51 -2.61 -7.83 -18.30
CA THR A 51 -2.87 -8.19 -19.69
C THR A 51 -2.33 -9.57 -20.05
N GLN A 52 -1.13 -9.92 -19.58
CA GLN A 52 -0.48 -11.19 -19.94
C GLN A 52 -0.83 -12.35 -19.00
N TYR A 53 -0.98 -12.08 -17.71
CA TYR A 53 -1.10 -13.12 -16.68
C TYR A 53 -2.43 -13.07 -15.92
N GLY A 54 -3.26 -12.05 -16.15
CA GLY A 54 -4.53 -11.86 -15.44
C GLY A 54 -5.44 -13.10 -15.47
N ASP A 55 -5.57 -13.74 -16.63
CA ASP A 55 -6.38 -14.96 -16.78
C ASP A 55 -5.87 -16.12 -15.92
N GLN A 56 -4.55 -16.34 -15.89
CA GLN A 56 -3.94 -17.37 -15.05
C GLN A 56 -4.07 -17.05 -13.56
N ILE A 57 -3.90 -15.77 -13.18
CA ILE A 57 -4.13 -15.31 -11.81
C ILE A 57 -5.56 -15.61 -11.38
N TRP A 58 -6.55 -15.29 -12.23
CA TRP A 58 -7.96 -15.55 -11.96
C TRP A 58 -8.23 -17.04 -11.78
N GLU A 59 -7.77 -17.88 -12.73
CA GLU A 59 -7.97 -19.33 -12.70
C GLU A 59 -7.36 -19.99 -11.46
N LEU A 60 -6.15 -19.59 -11.06
CA LEU A 60 -5.51 -20.09 -9.86
C LEU A 60 -6.27 -19.66 -8.58
N LEU A 61 -6.78 -18.44 -8.53
CA LEU A 61 -7.56 -17.94 -7.39
C LEU A 61 -8.90 -18.66 -7.25
N ILE A 62 -9.64 -18.90 -8.35
CA ILE A 62 -10.90 -19.65 -8.29
C ILE A 62 -10.67 -21.15 -8.02
N ALA A 63 -9.51 -21.68 -8.38
CA ALA A 63 -9.07 -23.04 -8.05
C ALA A 63 -8.68 -23.20 -6.56
N GLY A 64 -8.68 -22.11 -5.78
CA GLY A 64 -8.41 -22.14 -4.34
C GLY A 64 -6.93 -22.11 -3.97
N ILE A 65 -6.04 -21.77 -4.91
CA ILE A 65 -4.62 -21.56 -4.62
C ILE A 65 -4.46 -20.38 -3.66
N GLN A 66 -3.56 -20.51 -2.69
CA GLN A 66 -3.31 -19.44 -1.74
C GLN A 66 -2.63 -18.25 -2.44
N PRO A 67 -3.04 -17.00 -2.16
CA PRO A 67 -2.54 -15.81 -2.85
C PRO A 67 -1.01 -15.66 -2.87
N ASP A 68 -0.33 -16.05 -1.79
CA ASP A 68 1.13 -16.02 -1.67
C ASP A 68 1.84 -16.98 -2.63
N GLN A 69 1.12 -17.96 -3.18
CA GLN A 69 1.67 -18.97 -4.09
C GLN A 69 1.30 -18.72 -5.55
N VAL A 70 0.38 -17.81 -5.84
CA VAL A 70 -0.11 -17.59 -7.22
C VAL A 70 1.02 -17.10 -8.12
N CYS A 71 1.73 -16.05 -7.72
CA CYS A 71 2.78 -15.43 -8.54
C CYS A 71 4.01 -16.32 -8.71
N SER A 72 4.32 -17.15 -7.72
CA SER A 72 5.39 -18.15 -7.83
C SER A 72 4.97 -19.35 -8.70
N THR A 73 3.69 -19.72 -8.70
CA THR A 73 3.14 -20.77 -9.59
C THR A 73 3.14 -20.32 -11.06
N ILE A 74 2.84 -19.04 -11.31
CA ILE A 74 2.93 -18.44 -12.65
C ILE A 74 4.40 -18.30 -13.11
N GLY A 75 5.35 -18.29 -12.16
CA GLY A 75 6.78 -18.14 -12.43
C GLY A 75 7.26 -16.69 -12.47
N LEU A 76 6.42 -15.74 -12.04
CA LEU A 76 6.80 -14.32 -11.91
C LEU A 76 7.62 -14.05 -10.65
N CYS A 77 7.44 -14.84 -9.59
CA CYS A 77 8.19 -14.70 -8.34
C CYS A 77 9.03 -15.96 -8.06
N LEU A 78 10.24 -15.77 -7.53
CA LEU A 78 11.06 -16.87 -7.03
C LEU A 78 10.57 -17.32 -5.65
N PHE A 79 10.38 -18.63 -5.46
CA PHE A 79 10.10 -19.21 -4.13
C PHE A 79 11.29 -18.99 -3.19
N ASN A 80 11.21 -17.98 -2.33
CA ASN A 80 12.10 -17.87 -1.17
C ASN A 80 11.47 -18.64 -0.01
N GLY A 81 11.84 -19.92 0.14
CA GLY A 81 11.54 -20.69 1.34
C GLY A 81 12.08 -20.00 2.62
N PRO A 82 11.68 -20.46 3.82
CA PRO A 82 12.06 -19.83 5.07
C PRO A 82 13.58 -19.76 5.20
N ARG A 83 14.12 -18.54 5.28
CA ARG A 83 15.53 -18.28 5.59
C ARG A 83 15.77 -18.58 7.06
N ASP A 84 16.02 -19.85 7.35
CA ASP A 84 16.57 -20.30 8.62
C ASP A 84 17.99 -20.83 8.35
N ALA A 85 18.97 -19.93 8.43
CA ALA A 85 20.39 -20.23 8.67
C ALA A 85 21.14 -18.89 8.74
N GLY A 86 21.69 -18.59 9.91
CA GLY A 86 22.75 -17.61 10.00
C GLY A 86 23.96 -18.07 9.21
N ASP A 87 24.56 -17.16 8.45
CA ASP A 87 26.01 -16.95 8.41
C ASP A 87 26.33 -15.72 7.56
N ILE A 88 27.42 -15.05 7.92
CA ILE A 88 27.91 -13.81 7.34
C ILE A 88 28.76 -14.06 6.07
N GLU A 89 28.61 -13.13 5.12
CA GLU A 89 29.45 -12.69 3.97
C GLU A 89 29.90 -13.65 2.85
N MET A 90 29.83 -13.11 1.62
CA MET A 90 31.03 -13.04 0.76
C MET A 90 31.18 -11.69 0.05
N VAL A 91 32.44 -11.27 0.01
CA VAL A 91 33.03 -10.03 -0.50
C VAL A 91 33.59 -10.26 -1.92
N VAL A 92 33.56 -9.22 -2.76
CA VAL A 92 34.22 -9.01 -4.07
C VAL A 92 33.70 -9.75 -5.31
N GLU A 93 33.46 -8.91 -6.32
CA GLU A 93 32.99 -9.07 -7.70
C GLU A 93 33.52 -10.26 -8.50
N LYS A 94 32.62 -10.89 -9.27
CA LYS A 94 32.89 -11.37 -10.63
C LYS A 94 31.68 -11.13 -11.53
N GLN A 95 31.97 -10.50 -12.65
CA GLN A 95 31.08 -10.17 -13.78
C GLN A 95 30.25 -11.38 -14.24
N ASN A 96 29.09 -11.09 -14.84
CA ASN A 96 28.04 -12.00 -15.37
C ASN A 96 27.02 -12.58 -14.37
N LYS A 97 26.26 -11.70 -13.71
CA LYS A 97 24.84 -12.01 -13.39
C LYS A 97 23.95 -11.02 -14.14
N LYS A 98 23.07 -11.60 -14.97
CA LYS A 98 22.17 -10.94 -15.91
C LYS A 98 21.51 -9.70 -15.30
N ALA A 99 21.38 -8.66 -16.11
CA ALA A 99 20.46 -7.54 -15.91
C ALA A 99 18.96 -7.96 -15.88
N SER A 100 18.63 -9.25 -15.67
CA SER A 100 17.27 -9.79 -15.66
C SER A 100 16.59 -9.74 -14.29
N SER A 101 17.34 -9.59 -13.19
CA SER A 101 16.77 -9.63 -11.84
C SER A 101 15.85 -8.44 -11.53
N PHE A 102 16.21 -7.24 -12.00
CA PHE A 102 15.46 -6.03 -11.63
C PHE A 102 14.07 -5.98 -12.28
N GLY A 103 13.94 -6.46 -13.53
CA GLY A 103 12.64 -6.54 -14.23
C GLY A 103 11.74 -7.66 -13.69
N GLU A 104 12.33 -8.81 -13.34
CA GLU A 104 11.61 -9.94 -12.72
C GLU A 104 11.06 -9.55 -11.33
N ASP A 105 11.85 -8.82 -10.52
CA ASP A 105 11.41 -8.34 -9.21
C ASP A 105 10.24 -7.34 -9.30
N VAL A 106 10.23 -6.45 -10.31
CA VAL A 106 9.14 -5.48 -10.51
C VAL A 106 7.85 -6.17 -11.00
N LEU A 107 7.96 -7.13 -11.92
CA LEU A 107 6.81 -7.92 -12.38
C LEU A 107 6.26 -8.84 -11.28
N CYS A 108 7.14 -9.38 -10.42
CA CYS A 108 6.73 -10.12 -9.22
C CYS A 108 5.88 -9.23 -8.30
N ALA A 109 6.35 -8.02 -7.99
CA ALA A 109 5.62 -7.08 -7.16
C ALA A 109 4.26 -6.69 -7.78
N ALA A 110 4.22 -6.43 -9.09
CA ALA A 110 3.00 -6.16 -9.82
C ALA A 110 1.99 -7.33 -9.79
N CYS A 111 2.50 -8.57 -9.86
CA CYS A 111 1.67 -9.77 -9.69
C CYS A 111 1.09 -9.87 -8.29
N GLU A 112 1.90 -9.70 -7.24
CA GLU A 112 1.40 -9.78 -5.87
C GLU A 112 0.29 -8.74 -5.61
N MET A 113 0.46 -7.51 -6.14
CA MET A 113 -0.58 -6.48 -6.10
C MET A 113 -1.87 -6.93 -6.81
N ALA A 114 -1.75 -7.40 -8.06
CA ALA A 114 -2.90 -7.87 -8.85
C ALA A 114 -3.64 -9.01 -8.16
N VAL A 115 -2.92 -9.96 -7.54
CA VAL A 115 -3.48 -11.07 -6.78
C VAL A 115 -4.27 -10.58 -5.55
N VAL A 116 -3.72 -9.63 -4.79
CA VAL A 116 -4.40 -9.05 -3.61
C VAL A 116 -5.68 -8.33 -4.01
N TRP A 117 -5.64 -7.52 -5.07
CA TRP A 117 -6.81 -6.80 -5.57
C TRP A 117 -7.86 -7.75 -6.15
N ALA A 118 -7.45 -8.74 -6.94
CA ALA A 118 -8.35 -9.77 -7.46
C ALA A 118 -9.05 -10.53 -6.34
N ARG A 119 -8.31 -10.95 -5.31
CA ARG A 119 -8.87 -11.62 -4.12
C ARG A 119 -9.88 -10.73 -3.39
N THR A 120 -9.64 -9.43 -3.33
CA THR A 120 -10.54 -8.47 -2.66
C THR A 120 -11.90 -8.43 -3.35
N GLU A 121 -11.93 -8.31 -4.68
CA GLU A 121 -13.18 -8.30 -5.45
C GLU A 121 -13.83 -9.69 -5.54
N LEU A 122 -13.03 -10.76 -5.59
CA LEU A 122 -13.53 -12.13 -5.48
C LEU A 122 -14.29 -12.37 -4.16
N ARG A 123 -13.79 -11.85 -3.04
CA ARG A 123 -14.50 -11.90 -1.74
C ARG A 123 -15.82 -11.12 -1.74
N ARG A 124 -15.97 -10.16 -2.65
CA ARG A 124 -17.21 -9.41 -2.90
C ARG A 124 -18.13 -10.09 -3.92
N ASN A 125 -17.82 -11.33 -4.33
CA ASN A 125 -18.56 -12.12 -5.31
C ASN A 125 -18.71 -11.42 -6.68
N GLN A 126 -17.69 -10.66 -7.11
CA GLN A 126 -17.69 -10.00 -8.42
C GLN A 126 -17.31 -10.96 -9.57
N THR A 127 -17.67 -10.58 -10.81
CA THR A 127 -17.29 -11.33 -12.01
C THR A 127 -15.87 -11.00 -12.47
N LYS A 128 -15.27 -11.89 -13.27
CA LYS A 128 -13.93 -11.74 -13.84
C LYS A 128 -13.74 -10.38 -14.53
N GLU A 129 -14.73 -9.97 -15.32
CA GLU A 129 -14.70 -8.73 -16.09
C GLU A 129 -14.68 -7.49 -15.18
N ILE A 130 -15.50 -7.51 -14.12
CA ILE A 130 -15.54 -6.41 -13.14
C ILE A 130 -14.22 -6.35 -12.37
N VAL A 131 -13.68 -7.49 -11.97
CA VAL A 131 -12.39 -7.58 -11.26
C VAL A 131 -11.26 -7.03 -12.12
N PHE A 132 -11.16 -7.42 -13.39
CA PHE A 132 -10.10 -6.92 -14.27
C PHE A 132 -10.27 -5.45 -14.63
N LYS A 133 -11.51 -4.97 -14.79
CA LYS A 133 -11.75 -3.53 -14.96
C LYS A 133 -11.23 -2.76 -13.74
N TYR A 134 -11.59 -3.21 -12.55
CA TYR A 134 -11.17 -2.59 -11.29
C TYR A 134 -9.64 -2.58 -11.15
N ILE A 135 -8.97 -3.69 -11.41
CA ILE A 135 -7.51 -3.78 -11.33
C ILE A 135 -6.84 -2.83 -12.35
N ASN A 136 -7.35 -2.72 -13.57
CA ASN A 136 -6.81 -1.78 -14.55
C ASN A 136 -6.94 -0.32 -14.10
N GLU A 137 -8.06 0.04 -13.47
CA GLU A 137 -8.27 1.37 -12.88
C GLU A 137 -7.33 1.63 -11.68
N LEU A 138 -6.91 0.59 -10.97
CA LEU A 138 -5.90 0.67 -9.90
C LEU A 138 -4.48 0.82 -10.45
N CYS A 139 -4.15 0.18 -11.57
CA CYS A 139 -2.86 0.37 -12.25
C CYS A 139 -2.60 1.82 -12.68
N GLU A 140 -3.65 2.64 -12.82
CA GLU A 140 -3.58 4.07 -13.14
C GLU A 140 -3.45 4.98 -11.91
N ARG A 141 -3.62 4.43 -10.71
CA ARG A 141 -3.71 5.19 -9.44
C ARG A 141 -2.67 4.77 -8.41
N ILE A 142 -1.58 4.17 -8.88
CA ILE A 142 -0.48 3.78 -8.01
C ILE A 142 0.11 5.05 -7.36
N PRO A 143 0.30 5.08 -6.04
CA PRO A 143 0.89 6.23 -5.35
C PRO A 143 2.23 6.63 -5.96
N SER A 144 2.43 7.93 -6.16
CA SER A 144 3.71 8.46 -6.64
C SER A 144 4.83 8.13 -5.65
N PRO A 145 6.05 7.79 -6.11
CA PRO A 145 7.21 7.61 -5.23
C PRO A 145 7.60 8.90 -4.50
N MET A 146 7.11 10.07 -4.94
CA MET A 146 7.25 11.33 -4.23
C MET A 146 6.24 11.51 -3.08
N GLY A 147 5.34 10.54 -2.87
CA GLY A 147 4.42 10.45 -1.73
C GLY A 147 3.16 11.30 -1.86
N GLU A 148 3.07 12.21 -2.82
CA GLU A 148 1.90 13.08 -3.01
C GLU A 148 0.87 12.40 -3.92
N SER A 149 -0.39 12.35 -3.47
CA SER A 149 -1.55 11.93 -4.27
C SER A 149 -2.56 13.06 -4.26
N VAL A 150 -2.64 13.80 -5.36
CA VAL A 150 -3.46 15.02 -5.49
C VAL A 150 -4.92 14.62 -5.70
N ILE A 151 -5.84 15.34 -5.07
CA ILE A 151 -7.29 15.16 -5.25
C ILE A 151 -7.94 16.48 -5.66
N ASP A 152 -9.10 16.40 -6.33
CA ASP A 152 -9.94 17.58 -6.58
C ASP A 152 -10.52 18.11 -5.26
N CYS A 153 -10.16 19.33 -4.87
CA CYS A 153 -10.69 19.96 -3.65
C CYS A 153 -12.22 20.08 -3.63
N ASN A 154 -12.89 20.09 -4.80
CA ASN A 154 -14.35 20.21 -4.87
C ASN A 154 -15.07 18.91 -4.55
N SER A 155 -14.38 17.76 -4.62
CA SER A 155 -14.99 16.45 -4.37
C SER A 155 -14.97 16.05 -2.89
N ILE A 156 -14.29 16.79 -2.01
CA ILE A 156 -14.07 16.46 -0.58
C ILE A 156 -15.37 16.04 0.12
N ALA A 157 -16.45 16.81 -0.05
CA ALA A 157 -17.73 16.54 0.62
C ALA A 157 -18.41 15.23 0.18
N SER A 158 -17.97 14.63 -0.93
CA SER A 158 -18.49 13.37 -1.47
C SER A 158 -17.59 12.17 -1.19
N LEU A 159 -16.43 12.38 -0.58
CA LEU A 159 -15.48 11.31 -0.30
C LEU A 159 -16.00 10.43 0.87
N PRO A 160 -15.61 9.13 0.90
CA PRO A 160 -16.04 8.23 1.95
C PRO A 160 -15.32 8.52 3.28
N ASP A 161 -15.97 8.18 4.39
CA ASP A 161 -15.29 8.09 5.68
C ASP A 161 -14.28 6.91 5.66
N VAL A 162 -13.08 7.14 6.20
CA VAL A 162 -12.07 6.09 6.37
C VAL A 162 -12.03 5.67 7.82
N SER A 163 -12.05 4.36 8.09
CA SER A 163 -12.07 3.85 9.46
C SER A 163 -10.91 2.90 9.76
N PHE A 164 -10.37 3.04 10.97
CA PHE A 164 -9.34 2.19 11.55
C PHE A 164 -9.91 1.43 12.73
N THR A 165 -9.75 0.11 12.74
CA THR A 165 -10.09 -0.70 13.91
C THR A 165 -8.83 -1.02 14.69
N ILE A 166 -8.70 -0.44 15.89
CA ILE A 166 -7.55 -0.64 16.79
C ILE A 166 -8.08 -1.28 18.08
N GLY A 167 -7.58 -2.49 18.38
CA GLY A 167 -8.18 -3.34 19.41
C GLY A 167 -9.61 -3.74 19.01
N ASN A 168 -10.61 -3.32 19.78
CA ASN A 168 -12.02 -3.57 19.51
C ASN A 168 -12.85 -2.27 19.37
N LYS A 169 -12.17 -1.17 19.00
CA LYS A 169 -12.79 0.15 18.77
C LYS A 169 -12.52 0.62 17.34
N THR A 170 -13.52 1.27 16.76
CA THR A 170 -13.45 1.85 15.42
C THR A 170 -13.25 3.36 15.54
N PHE A 171 -12.23 3.86 14.87
CA PHE A 171 -11.85 5.26 14.76
C PHE A 171 -12.11 5.72 13.34
N VAL A 172 -12.92 6.75 13.17
CA VAL A 172 -13.41 7.22 11.86
C VAL A 172 -12.81 8.59 11.55
N LEU A 173 -12.19 8.72 10.39
CA LEU A 173 -11.72 9.97 9.82
C LEU A 173 -12.68 10.40 8.71
N LYS A 174 -13.20 11.62 8.84
CA LYS A 174 -14.00 12.29 7.82
C LYS A 174 -13.11 12.84 6.69
N PRO A 175 -13.67 13.09 5.50
CA PRO A 175 -12.94 13.66 4.37
C PRO A 175 -12.11 14.89 4.71
N GLU A 176 -12.65 15.82 5.48
CA GLU A 176 -11.96 17.05 5.85
C GLU A 176 -10.78 16.83 6.80
N GLN A 177 -10.69 15.65 7.42
CA GLN A 177 -9.68 15.31 8.41
C GLN A 177 -8.49 14.57 7.78
N TYR A 178 -8.72 13.76 6.74
CA TYR A 178 -7.66 13.01 6.07
C TYR A 178 -7.17 13.65 4.76
N ILE A 179 -7.79 14.74 4.32
CA ILE A 179 -7.33 15.54 3.18
C ILE A 179 -6.58 16.78 3.68
N LEU A 180 -5.34 16.93 3.21
CA LEU A 180 -4.51 18.09 3.49
C LEU A 180 -4.74 19.15 2.42
N LYS A 181 -5.28 20.30 2.81
CA LYS A 181 -5.50 21.44 1.91
C LYS A 181 -4.42 22.49 2.11
N THR A 182 -3.67 22.80 1.06
CA THR A 182 -2.65 23.85 1.03
C THR A 182 -3.10 24.98 0.12
N GLY A 183 -3.03 26.22 0.58
CA GLY A 183 -3.49 27.40 -0.18
C GLY A 183 -4.99 27.68 -0.04
N GLU A 184 -5.46 28.75 -0.71
CA GLU A 184 -6.83 29.25 -0.60
C GLU A 184 -7.47 29.48 -1.97
N GLY A 185 -8.81 29.41 -2.00
CA GLY A 185 -9.60 29.67 -3.20
C GLY A 185 -9.24 28.74 -4.36
N ALA A 186 -9.14 29.29 -5.56
CA ALA A 186 -8.87 28.54 -6.80
C ALA A 186 -7.43 28.01 -6.92
N LEU A 187 -6.53 28.41 -6.02
CA LEU A 187 -5.14 27.93 -5.97
C LEU A 187 -4.93 26.87 -4.88
N ALA A 188 -6.00 26.44 -4.21
CA ALA A 188 -5.92 25.40 -3.22
C ALA A 188 -5.54 24.06 -3.87
N VAL A 189 -4.52 23.42 -3.31
CA VAL A 189 -4.10 22.06 -3.66
C VAL A 189 -4.54 21.14 -2.53
N CYS A 190 -5.26 20.08 -2.86
CA CYS A 190 -5.71 19.08 -1.91
C CYS A 190 -4.94 17.78 -2.13
N ILE A 191 -4.37 17.25 -1.04
CA ILE A 191 -3.50 16.09 -1.07
C ILE A 191 -4.06 15.05 -0.11
N SER A 192 -4.06 13.79 -0.53
CA SER A 192 -4.35 12.65 0.34
C SER A 192 -3.37 12.60 1.51
N GLY A 193 -3.86 12.52 2.75
CA GLY A 193 -3.04 12.31 3.93
C GLY A 193 -2.50 10.87 4.05
N PHE A 194 -2.83 9.99 3.11
CA PHE A 194 -2.35 8.61 3.08
C PHE A 194 -1.12 8.51 2.19
N ILE A 195 -0.01 8.06 2.79
CA ILE A 195 1.25 7.83 2.09
C ILE A 195 1.54 6.33 2.11
N ALA A 196 1.89 5.78 0.95
CA ALA A 196 2.36 4.40 0.86
C ALA A 196 3.79 4.31 1.42
N PHE A 197 3.97 3.51 2.47
CA PHE A 197 5.29 3.18 3.02
C PHE A 197 5.38 1.67 3.23
N ASP A 198 6.25 1.01 2.47
CA ASP A 198 6.46 -0.44 2.55
C ASP A 198 7.66 -0.76 3.43
N LEU A 199 7.41 -1.43 4.57
CA LEU A 199 8.46 -2.06 5.38
C LEU A 199 8.43 -3.57 5.13
N PRO A 200 9.49 -4.19 4.57
CA PRO A 200 9.48 -5.61 4.27
C PRO A 200 9.43 -6.48 5.54
N PRO A 201 8.99 -7.75 5.43
CA PRO A 201 9.17 -8.75 6.48
C PRO A 201 10.63 -8.82 6.97
N PRO A 202 10.89 -9.09 8.27
CA PRO A 202 9.97 -9.61 9.29
C PRO A 202 9.24 -8.54 10.11
N ARG A 203 9.48 -7.24 9.87
CA ARG A 203 8.95 -6.16 10.72
C ARG A 203 7.63 -5.59 10.21
N GLY A 204 7.34 -5.71 8.92
CA GLY A 204 6.04 -5.35 8.33
C GLY A 204 5.05 -6.52 8.28
N PRO A 205 3.78 -6.24 7.91
CA PRO A 205 3.25 -4.92 7.53
C PRO A 205 2.96 -4.03 8.76
N ILE A 206 3.20 -2.72 8.61
CA ILE A 206 2.97 -1.72 9.67
C ILE A 206 2.09 -0.56 9.15
N TRP A 207 1.28 0.04 10.02
CA TRP A 207 0.68 1.36 9.78
C TRP A 207 1.41 2.40 10.62
N ILE A 208 1.66 3.59 10.06
CA ILE A 208 2.14 4.73 10.82
C ILE A 208 1.00 5.73 10.95
N LEU A 209 0.46 5.88 12.16
CA LEU A 209 -0.62 6.83 12.44
C LEU A 209 0.00 8.13 12.93
N GLY A 210 0.21 9.06 12.00
CA GLY A 210 0.80 10.38 12.26
C GLY A 210 -0.22 11.48 12.49
N ASP A 211 0.16 12.72 12.17
CA ASP A 211 -0.59 13.95 12.46
C ASP A 211 -2.05 13.94 12.00
N VAL A 212 -2.35 13.31 10.85
CA VAL A 212 -3.73 13.17 10.34
C VAL A 212 -4.63 12.43 11.34
N PHE A 213 -4.13 11.34 11.93
CA PHE A 213 -4.89 10.57 12.92
C PHE A 213 -4.79 11.21 14.31
N MET A 214 -3.58 11.61 14.71
CA MET A 214 -3.31 12.17 16.04
C MET A 214 -3.94 13.55 16.25
N GLY A 215 -4.21 14.30 15.18
CA GLY A 215 -4.95 15.56 15.24
C GLY A 215 -6.44 15.38 15.51
N VAL A 216 -7.04 14.26 15.09
CA VAL A 216 -8.44 13.93 15.36
C VAL A 216 -8.58 13.20 16.70
N TYR A 217 -7.61 12.35 17.04
CA TYR A 217 -7.64 11.53 18.24
C TYR A 217 -6.46 11.85 19.15
N HIS A 218 -6.77 12.48 20.29
CA HIS A 218 -5.81 12.71 21.35
C HIS A 218 -5.18 11.37 21.76
N THR A 219 -3.85 11.30 21.62
CA THR A 219 -3.08 10.06 21.81
C THR A 219 -2.27 10.16 23.10
N ILE A 220 -2.47 9.20 24.00
CA ILE A 220 -1.73 9.10 25.26
C ILE A 220 -0.75 7.95 25.17
N PHE A 221 0.54 8.25 25.37
CA PHE A 221 1.60 7.24 25.49
C PHE A 221 1.87 6.96 26.96
N ASP A 222 1.37 5.85 27.46
CA ASP A 222 1.59 5.41 28.83
C ASP A 222 2.79 4.46 28.87
N TYR A 223 3.96 5.04 29.12
CA TYR A 223 5.22 4.30 29.25
C TYR A 223 5.21 3.35 30.45
N GLY A 224 4.51 3.69 31.53
CA GLY A 224 4.45 2.87 32.74
C GLY A 224 3.79 1.51 32.51
N ASN A 225 2.74 1.50 31.69
CA ASN A 225 2.00 0.28 31.33
C ASN A 225 2.28 -0.21 29.89
N LEU A 226 3.21 0.42 29.16
CA LEU A 226 3.54 0.12 27.76
C LEU A 226 2.31 0.05 26.84
N GLN A 227 1.41 1.02 27.00
CA GLN A 227 0.14 1.08 26.25
C GLN A 227 -0.07 2.45 25.59
N VAL A 228 -0.90 2.45 24.54
CA VAL A 228 -1.34 3.67 23.87
C VAL A 228 -2.85 3.78 23.98
N GLY A 229 -3.33 4.95 24.40
CA GLY A 229 -4.75 5.27 24.51
C GLY A 229 -5.18 6.36 23.54
N PHE A 230 -6.42 6.28 23.06
CA PHE A 230 -7.02 7.27 22.15
C PHE A 230 -8.34 7.79 22.70
N ALA A 231 -8.55 9.10 22.56
CA ALA A 231 -9.81 9.78 22.82
C ALA A 231 -10.09 10.79 21.70
N GLU A 232 -11.34 11.15 21.47
CA GLU A 232 -11.70 12.22 20.52
C GLU A 232 -11.07 13.55 20.96
N SER A 233 -10.42 14.26 20.05
CA SER A 233 -9.87 15.58 20.33
C SER A 233 -10.99 16.62 20.44
N ILE A 234 -10.81 17.60 21.32
CA ILE A 234 -11.73 18.74 21.53
C ILE A 234 -11.33 19.89 20.60
#